data_AF-A0A353NCC8-F1
#
_entry.id   AF-A0A353NCC8-F1
#
_cell.length_a   1.000
_cell.length_b   1.000
_cell.length_c   1.000
_cell.angle_alpha   90.00
_cell.angle_beta   90.00
_cell.angle_gamma   90.00
#
_symmetry.space_group_name_H-M   'P 1'
#
loop_
_entity.id
_entity.type
_entity.pdbx_description
1 polymer ?
#
loop_
_entity_poly.entity_id
_entity_poly.type
_entity_poly.pdbx_seq_one_letter_code
_entity_poly.pdbx_strand_id
1 'polypeptide(L)'
;METTQLYLIGTTVPWFLLIMFRPKVLTFLVIVLSLFQLDWFTRYMGGVSGLNRISLVLAGLLGLRLAADRVLHRSFSLDRHLLLGPVCRLSLFFLVLTLLSNLLNDENLVLGFYELRYYFLGFAVTFGLYHYFPSALSAEFFKRCLVWIGLAQLPFSVLKWLSAGGGKTLTLDSVSGTFGGYGELVACQILVICIVLFEQLTTQRRIVRVNNYILCLLLLVPLLLSGSATASVYIVLAIVFTWWLSAVHNKNIAVFLKQFIPITILGVCSLILLYHVFWKPNFDTEKQLSLDYMIEYYMLPPVTDYELYLLGADTQMGRARAVVEAVKLIAETPWNFVLGYGSGATAEASFLHVVGKYYQSFGPLNGLGRNHYSRTLAEFGVAGMTAFIVFFAVIRNRIISVKGRASELNALFSLFLFVLSILSIYAETLTSFFFSFVLGFFLATAQVEFDKGELA
;
A
#
# COMPACT_ATOMS: atom_id res chain seq x y z
N MET A 1 33.10 13.46 -0.26
CA MET A 1 31.85 12.65 -0.37
C MET A 1 31.20 12.77 -1.74
N GLU A 2 31.31 13.91 -2.44
CA GLU A 2 30.69 14.13 -3.77
C GLU A 2 31.31 13.31 -4.92
N THR A 3 32.62 13.05 -4.89
CA THR A 3 33.33 12.32 -5.96
C THR A 3 32.93 10.84 -6.07
N THR A 4 32.63 10.19 -4.95
CA THR A 4 32.21 8.77 -4.93
C THR A 4 30.80 8.57 -5.47
N GLN A 5 29.89 9.54 -5.24
CA GLN A 5 28.52 9.49 -5.78
C GLN A 5 28.51 9.77 -7.30
N LEU A 6 29.30 10.73 -7.77
CA LEU A 6 29.45 11.01 -9.20
C LEU A 6 30.06 9.81 -9.97
N TYR A 7 31.03 9.10 -9.37
CA TYR A 7 31.60 7.89 -9.98
C TYR A 7 30.60 6.73 -10.03
N LEU A 8 29.80 6.56 -8.96
CA LEU A 8 28.74 5.54 -8.91
C LEU A 8 27.63 5.83 -9.95
N ILE A 9 27.22 7.10 -10.09
CA ILE A 9 26.24 7.53 -11.10
C ILE A 9 26.81 7.34 -12.51
N GLY A 10 28.03 7.80 -12.78
CA GLY A 10 28.67 7.68 -14.09
C GLY A 10 28.89 6.24 -14.55
N THR A 11 29.14 5.32 -13.61
CA THR A 11 29.30 3.89 -13.93
C THR A 11 27.99 3.13 -14.06
N THR A 12 26.92 3.56 -13.37
CA THR A 12 25.62 2.85 -13.38
C THR A 12 24.65 3.35 -14.45
N VAL A 13 24.72 4.63 -14.84
CA VAL A 13 23.86 5.24 -15.87
C VAL A 13 23.90 4.48 -17.21
N PRO A 14 25.06 4.07 -17.76
CA PRO A 14 25.10 3.28 -18.99
C PRO A 14 24.36 1.94 -18.86
N TRP A 15 24.50 1.25 -17.73
CA TRP A 15 23.79 -0.01 -17.49
C TRP A 15 22.28 0.18 -17.35
N PHE A 16 21.85 1.24 -16.66
CA PHE A 16 20.44 1.61 -16.55
C PHE A 16 19.82 1.96 -17.90
N LEU A 17 20.55 2.67 -18.76
CA LEU A 17 20.12 2.97 -20.12
C LEU A 17 20.09 1.71 -21.01
N LEU A 18 21.06 0.79 -20.86
CA LEU A 18 21.05 -0.48 -21.58
C LEU A 18 19.85 -1.36 -21.21
N ILE A 19 19.41 -1.33 -19.95
CA ILE A 19 18.23 -2.06 -19.49
C ILE A 19 16.94 -1.52 -20.14
N MET A 20 16.88 -0.24 -20.53
CA MET A 20 15.71 0.29 -21.27
C MET A 20 15.47 -0.41 -22.61
N PHE A 21 16.51 -0.96 -23.24
CA PHE A 21 16.39 -1.75 -24.47
C PHE A 21 15.88 -3.18 -24.21
N ARG A 22 15.72 -3.58 -22.94
CA ARG A 22 15.16 -4.87 -22.51
C ARG A 22 13.93 -4.61 -21.61
N PRO A 23 12.80 -4.12 -22.17
CA PRO A 23 11.65 -3.65 -21.38
C PRO A 23 11.03 -4.72 -20.46
N LYS A 24 11.10 -6.00 -20.85
CA LYS A 24 10.69 -7.13 -19.99
C LYS A 24 11.56 -7.25 -18.74
N VAL A 25 12.87 -7.12 -18.89
CA VAL A 25 13.83 -7.16 -17.77
C VAL A 25 13.63 -5.94 -16.88
N LEU A 26 13.47 -4.75 -17.47
CA LEU A 26 13.21 -3.52 -16.73
C LEU A 26 11.94 -3.61 -15.89
N THR A 27 10.84 -4.05 -16.49
CA THR A 27 9.56 -4.27 -15.78
C THR A 27 9.72 -5.28 -14.64
N PHE A 28 10.42 -6.39 -14.87
CA PHE A 28 10.68 -7.39 -13.84
C PHE A 28 11.50 -6.81 -12.68
N LEU A 29 12.55 -6.03 -12.97
CA LEU A 29 13.37 -5.37 -11.96
C LEU A 29 12.56 -4.38 -11.11
N VAL A 30 11.70 -3.57 -11.75
CA VAL A 30 10.79 -2.64 -11.03
C VAL A 30 9.89 -3.41 -10.07
N ILE A 31 9.32 -4.54 -10.50
CA ILE A 31 8.48 -5.40 -9.65
C ILE A 31 9.28 -5.95 -8.47
N VAL A 32 10.44 -6.55 -8.72
CA VAL A 32 11.28 -7.13 -7.66
C VAL A 32 11.67 -6.08 -6.64
N LEU A 33 12.11 -4.89 -7.08
CA LEU A 33 12.55 -3.83 -6.17
C LEU A 33 11.39 -3.08 -5.48
N SER A 34 10.16 -3.19 -6.00
CA SER A 34 8.97 -2.73 -5.28
C SER A 34 8.58 -3.67 -4.14
N LEU A 35 8.93 -4.96 -4.26
CA LEU A 35 8.64 -6.01 -3.28
C LEU A 35 9.77 -6.17 -2.25
N PHE A 36 11.02 -6.07 -2.71
CA PHE A 36 12.22 -6.15 -1.89
C PHE A 36 12.84 -4.76 -1.76
N GLN A 37 12.30 -3.95 -0.86
CA GLN A 37 12.79 -2.59 -0.67
C GLN A 37 14.16 -2.63 0.01
N LEU A 38 15.18 -2.10 -0.67
CA LEU A 38 16.57 -2.18 -0.19
C LEU A 38 16.83 -1.34 1.06
N ASP A 39 15.86 -0.56 1.52
CA ASP A 39 15.95 0.27 2.73
C ASP A 39 16.26 -0.51 4.00
N TRP A 40 15.90 -1.79 4.06
CA TRP A 40 16.25 -2.63 5.20
C TRP A 40 17.76 -2.92 5.25
N PHE A 41 18.47 -2.95 4.12
CA PHE A 41 19.94 -3.04 4.15
C PHE A 41 20.55 -1.78 4.75
N THR A 42 19.99 -0.60 4.46
CA THR A 42 20.41 0.65 5.09
C THR A 42 20.21 0.61 6.61
N ARG A 43 19.03 0.18 7.07
CA ARG A 43 18.67 0.16 8.50
C ARG A 43 19.38 -0.91 9.34
N TYR A 44 19.59 -2.11 8.79
CA TYR A 44 20.10 -3.25 9.56
C TYR A 44 21.53 -3.68 9.19
N MET A 45 22.01 -3.31 8.00
CA MET A 45 23.32 -3.71 7.49
C MET A 45 24.23 -2.51 7.18
N GLY A 46 23.83 -1.28 7.55
CA GLY A 46 24.62 -0.07 7.31
C GLY A 46 24.79 0.29 5.82
N GLY A 47 23.88 -0.17 4.95
CA GLY A 47 23.90 0.15 3.52
C GLY A 47 23.67 1.63 3.21
N VAL A 48 24.00 2.06 1.98
CA VAL A 48 23.84 3.46 1.56
C VAL A 48 22.35 3.84 1.44
N SER A 49 21.96 5.00 1.96
CA SER A 49 20.56 5.49 1.95
C SER A 49 19.95 5.68 0.54
N GLY A 50 20.79 5.72 -0.50
CA GLY A 50 20.36 5.80 -1.89
C GLY A 50 19.79 4.49 -2.47
N LEU A 51 19.99 3.34 -1.82
CA LEU A 51 19.58 2.03 -2.35
C LEU A 51 18.07 1.92 -2.56
N ASN A 52 17.26 2.49 -1.66
CA ASN A 52 15.80 2.46 -1.78
C ASN A 52 15.26 3.26 -2.98
N ARG A 53 16.10 4.09 -3.60
CA ARG A 53 15.71 4.97 -4.73
C ARG A 53 15.94 4.33 -6.09
N ILE A 54 16.66 3.21 -6.14
CA ILE A 54 16.91 2.46 -7.38
C ILE A 54 15.57 2.00 -7.98
N SER A 55 14.61 1.60 -7.15
CA SER A 55 13.25 1.24 -7.57
C SER A 55 12.55 2.39 -8.32
N LEU A 56 12.66 3.61 -7.81
CA LEU A 56 12.08 4.82 -8.41
C LEU A 56 12.77 5.21 -9.70
N VAL A 57 14.10 5.14 -9.75
CA VAL A 57 14.87 5.41 -10.98
C VAL A 57 14.47 4.43 -12.08
N LEU A 58 14.41 3.13 -11.76
CA LEU A 58 13.99 2.11 -12.71
C LEU A 58 12.53 2.28 -13.14
N ALA A 59 11.63 2.67 -12.24
CA ALA A 59 10.25 3.00 -12.59
C ALA A 59 10.20 4.21 -13.54
N GLY A 60 11.05 5.22 -13.32
CA GLY A 60 11.20 6.38 -14.21
C GLY A 60 11.66 5.98 -15.62
N LEU A 61 12.69 5.14 -15.71
CA LEU A 61 13.17 4.58 -16.98
C LEU A 61 12.10 3.74 -17.67
N LEU A 62 11.33 2.97 -16.91
CA LEU A 62 10.21 2.19 -17.44
C LEU A 62 9.12 3.11 -18.02
N GLY A 63 8.79 4.20 -17.33
CA GLY A 63 7.84 5.21 -17.82
C GLY A 63 8.32 5.89 -19.10
N LEU A 64 9.60 6.27 -19.17
CA LEU A 64 10.21 6.83 -20.38
C LEU A 64 10.16 5.82 -21.55
N ARG A 65 10.46 4.55 -21.27
CA ARG A 65 10.38 3.49 -22.28
C ARG A 65 8.95 3.27 -22.78
N LEU A 66 7.96 3.24 -21.88
CA LEU A 66 6.55 3.14 -22.23
C LEU A 66 6.09 4.33 -23.08
N ALA A 67 6.53 5.54 -22.75
CA ALA A 67 6.25 6.74 -23.54
C ALA A 67 6.87 6.67 -24.94
N ALA A 68 8.14 6.24 -25.05
CA ALA A 68 8.82 6.04 -26.32
C ALA A 68 8.10 5.01 -27.19
N ASP A 69 7.72 3.86 -26.63
CA ASP A 69 7.00 2.81 -27.34
C ASP A 69 5.62 3.29 -27.82
N ARG A 70 4.94 4.12 -27.02
CA ARG A 70 3.69 4.75 -27.43
C ARG A 70 3.87 5.67 -28.65
N VAL A 71 4.89 6.53 -28.63
CA VAL A 71 5.17 7.46 -29.74
C VAL A 71 5.55 6.70 -31.01
N LEU A 72 6.33 5.63 -30.88
CA LEU A 72 6.84 4.84 -32.01
C LEU A 72 5.78 3.91 -32.62
N HIS A 73 4.92 3.28 -31.81
CA HIS A 73 4.02 2.23 -32.29
C HIS A 73 2.60 2.69 -32.68
N ARG A 74 2.22 3.96 -32.41
CA ARG A 74 0.96 4.63 -32.84
C ARG A 74 -0.37 3.87 -32.61
N SER A 75 -0.39 2.71 -31.96
CA SER A 75 -1.56 1.81 -31.88
C SER A 75 -2.37 1.91 -30.59
N PHE A 76 -1.98 2.76 -29.63
CA PHE A 76 -2.63 2.84 -28.32
C PHE A 76 -3.79 3.85 -28.33
N SER A 77 -5.01 3.39 -28.59
CA SER A 77 -6.22 4.19 -28.36
C SER A 77 -6.73 3.94 -26.93
N LEU A 78 -6.70 4.99 -26.10
CA LEU A 78 -7.19 4.95 -24.72
C LEU A 78 -8.67 4.56 -24.62
N ASP A 79 -9.46 4.89 -25.65
CA ASP A 79 -10.89 4.63 -25.67
C ASP A 79 -11.23 3.15 -25.84
N ARG A 80 -10.28 2.32 -26.29
CA ARG A 80 -10.45 0.87 -26.39
C ARG A 80 -10.23 0.12 -25.08
N HIS A 81 -9.60 0.74 -24.08
CA HIS A 81 -9.23 0.05 -22.85
C HIS A 81 -10.18 0.33 -21.68
N LEU A 82 -10.84 -0.73 -21.22
CA LEU A 82 -11.83 -0.68 -20.13
C LEU A 82 -11.23 -0.19 -18.80
N LEU A 83 -10.06 -0.64 -18.37
CA LEU A 83 -9.48 -0.22 -17.08
C LEU A 83 -8.34 0.79 -17.23
N LEU A 84 -7.58 0.75 -18.32
CA LEU A 84 -6.43 1.65 -18.50
C LEU A 84 -6.86 3.11 -18.75
N GLY A 85 -7.99 3.34 -19.41
CA GLY A 85 -8.53 4.68 -19.63
C GLY A 85 -8.81 5.45 -18.33
N PRO A 86 -9.55 4.89 -17.36
CA PRO A 86 -9.70 5.45 -16.02
C PRO A 86 -8.37 5.72 -15.30
N VAL A 87 -7.37 4.84 -15.42
CA VAL A 87 -6.04 5.04 -14.83
C VAL A 87 -5.37 6.29 -15.39
N CYS A 88 -5.32 6.43 -16.72
CA CYS A 88 -4.76 7.64 -17.34
C CYS A 88 -5.49 8.93 -16.94
N ARG A 89 -6.83 8.89 -16.85
CA ARG A 89 -7.62 10.05 -16.41
C ARG A 89 -7.33 10.42 -14.96
N LEU A 90 -7.20 9.44 -14.07
CA LEU A 90 -6.83 9.68 -12.69
C LEU A 90 -5.42 10.28 -12.58
N SER A 91 -4.45 9.73 -13.31
CA SER A 91 -3.07 10.24 -13.31
C SER A 91 -2.99 11.68 -13.83
N LEU A 92 -3.70 11.99 -14.92
CA LEU A 92 -3.77 13.36 -15.42
C LEU A 92 -4.45 14.30 -14.43
N PHE A 93 -5.53 13.84 -13.79
CA PHE A 93 -6.23 14.62 -12.77
C PHE A 93 -5.31 14.96 -11.60
N PHE A 94 -4.58 13.98 -11.02
CA PHE A 94 -3.64 14.27 -9.93
C PHE A 94 -2.47 15.15 -10.38
N LEU A 95 -1.98 15.00 -11.61
CA LEU A 95 -0.92 15.88 -12.12
C LEU A 95 -1.39 17.34 -12.22
N VAL A 96 -2.61 17.57 -12.73
CA VAL A 96 -3.21 18.91 -12.78
C VAL A 96 -3.51 19.42 -11.38
N LEU A 97 -4.03 18.56 -10.50
CA LEU A 97 -4.36 18.92 -9.11
C LEU A 97 -3.10 19.34 -8.33
N THR A 98 -2.00 18.59 -8.44
CA THR A 98 -0.70 18.94 -7.85
C THR A 98 -0.19 20.26 -8.39
N LEU A 99 -0.24 20.47 -9.72
CA LEU A 99 0.18 21.75 -10.31
C LEU A 99 -0.63 22.92 -9.76
N LEU A 100 -1.96 22.84 -9.79
CA LEU A 100 -2.83 23.91 -9.32
C LEU A 100 -2.71 24.14 -7.82
N SER A 101 -2.77 23.07 -7.02
CA SER A 101 -2.74 23.16 -5.56
C SER A 101 -1.40 23.69 -5.07
N ASN A 102 -0.28 23.23 -5.62
CA ASN A 102 1.02 23.74 -5.21
C ASN A 102 1.27 25.18 -5.68
N LEU A 103 0.82 25.57 -6.88
CA LEU A 103 0.94 26.94 -7.36
C LEU A 103 0.10 27.94 -6.56
N LEU A 104 -1.12 27.56 -6.17
CA LEU A 104 -2.01 28.43 -5.40
C LEU A 104 -1.59 28.58 -3.93
N ASN A 105 -0.96 27.54 -3.36
CA ASN A 105 -0.46 27.54 -1.98
C ASN A 105 1.00 27.99 -1.85
N ASP A 106 1.65 28.41 -2.94
CA ASP A 106 3.09 28.69 -3.00
C ASP A 106 3.95 27.53 -2.45
N GLU A 107 3.52 26.28 -2.65
CA GLU A 107 4.25 25.08 -2.24
C GLU A 107 5.32 24.69 -3.25
N ASN A 108 6.30 23.89 -2.81
CA ASN A 108 7.38 23.46 -3.68
C ASN A 108 6.89 22.44 -4.72
N LEU A 109 6.95 22.81 -6.01
CA LEU A 109 6.56 21.95 -7.12
C LEU A 109 7.42 20.68 -7.25
N VAL A 110 8.73 20.78 -6.97
CA VAL A 110 9.63 19.63 -7.04
C VAL A 110 9.23 18.59 -5.99
N LEU A 111 8.91 19.05 -4.77
CA LEU A 111 8.40 18.18 -3.72
C LEU A 111 7.04 17.60 -4.09
N GLY A 112 6.14 18.40 -4.65
CA GLY A 112 4.83 17.93 -5.12
C GLY A 112 4.93 16.81 -6.16
N PHE A 113 5.79 16.97 -7.17
CA PHE A 113 6.02 15.89 -8.14
C PHE A 113 6.71 14.68 -7.54
N TYR A 114 7.63 14.90 -6.58
CA TYR A 114 8.29 13.82 -5.88
C TYR A 114 7.29 12.97 -5.08
N GLU A 115 6.28 13.55 -4.45
CA GLU A 115 5.25 12.79 -3.72
C GLU A 115 4.32 11.98 -4.63
N LEU A 116 4.18 12.36 -5.90
CA LEU A 116 3.45 11.55 -6.89
C LEU A 116 4.16 10.23 -7.27
N ARG A 117 5.39 10.00 -6.79
CA ARG A 117 6.21 8.82 -7.14
C ARG A 117 5.53 7.47 -6.92
N TYR A 118 4.72 7.34 -5.87
CA TYR A 118 4.03 6.08 -5.56
C TYR A 118 2.90 5.81 -6.54
N TYR A 119 2.11 6.85 -6.88
CA TYR A 119 1.08 6.75 -7.92
C TYR A 119 1.70 6.47 -9.29
N PHE A 120 2.82 7.11 -9.60
CA PHE A 120 3.58 6.86 -10.82
C PHE A 120 4.12 5.42 -10.88
N LEU A 121 4.60 4.87 -9.77
CA LEU A 121 5.00 3.46 -9.71
C LEU A 121 3.82 2.54 -10.04
N GLY A 122 2.64 2.77 -9.46
CA GLY A 122 1.44 2.00 -9.78
C GLY A 122 1.10 2.06 -11.27
N PHE A 123 1.16 3.27 -11.85
CA PHE A 123 1.01 3.48 -13.30
C PHE A 123 2.04 2.68 -14.12
N ALA A 124 3.33 2.80 -13.80
CA ALA A 124 4.40 2.12 -14.50
C ALA A 124 4.27 0.58 -14.42
N VAL A 125 3.88 0.05 -13.26
CA VAL A 125 3.61 -1.38 -13.06
C VAL A 125 2.40 -1.83 -13.89
N THR A 126 1.30 -1.07 -13.89
CA THR A 126 0.10 -1.41 -14.69
C THR A 126 0.45 -1.55 -16.17
N PHE A 127 1.05 -0.51 -16.74
CA PHE A 127 1.35 -0.48 -18.18
C PHE A 127 2.51 -1.43 -18.53
N GLY A 128 3.52 -1.54 -17.68
CA GLY A 128 4.64 -2.47 -17.88
C GLY A 128 4.17 -3.92 -17.93
N LEU A 129 3.36 -4.35 -16.96
CA LEU A 129 2.80 -5.71 -16.93
C LEU A 129 1.87 -5.97 -18.10
N TYR A 130 0.96 -5.02 -18.38
CA TYR A 130 -0.01 -5.13 -19.47
C TYR A 130 0.68 -5.28 -20.84
N HIS A 131 1.68 -4.45 -21.14
CA HIS A 131 2.33 -4.46 -22.45
C HIS A 131 3.38 -5.55 -22.61
N TYR A 132 4.17 -5.84 -21.56
CA TYR A 132 5.33 -6.71 -21.71
C TYR A 132 5.11 -8.14 -21.23
N PHE A 133 4.06 -8.40 -20.44
CA PHE A 133 3.71 -9.73 -19.93
C PHE A 133 2.23 -10.14 -20.09
N PRO A 134 1.49 -9.74 -21.14
CA PRO A 134 0.05 -10.02 -21.23
C PRO A 134 -0.28 -11.51 -21.24
N SER A 135 0.59 -12.35 -21.82
CA SER A 135 0.38 -13.80 -21.87
C SER A 135 0.48 -14.48 -20.50
N ALA A 136 1.24 -13.90 -19.56
CA ALA A 136 1.43 -14.47 -18.22
C ALA A 136 0.33 -14.03 -17.24
N LEU A 137 -0.36 -12.93 -17.52
CA LEU A 137 -1.37 -12.35 -16.63
C LEU A 137 -2.65 -13.18 -16.61
N SER A 138 -3.06 -13.57 -15.41
CA SER A 138 -4.34 -14.22 -15.10
C SER A 138 -4.69 -14.03 -13.63
N ALA A 139 -5.98 -14.15 -13.28
CA ALA A 139 -6.43 -14.07 -11.88
C ALA A 139 -5.72 -15.12 -10.98
N GLU A 140 -5.51 -16.33 -11.49
CA GLU A 140 -4.80 -17.40 -10.78
C GLU A 140 -3.32 -17.04 -10.54
N PHE A 141 -2.65 -16.49 -11.56
CA PHE A 141 -1.27 -16.03 -11.42
C PHE A 141 -1.16 -14.89 -10.39
N PHE A 142 -2.10 -13.94 -10.41
CA PHE A 142 -2.18 -12.86 -9.44
C PHE A 142 -2.30 -13.38 -7.99
N LYS A 143 -3.25 -14.29 -7.73
CA LYS A 143 -3.43 -14.92 -6.40
C LYS A 143 -2.16 -15.64 -5.95
N ARG A 144 -1.56 -16.47 -6.82
CA ARG A 144 -0.33 -17.21 -6.48
C ARG A 144 0.84 -16.28 -6.18
N CYS A 145 1.04 -15.24 -6.99
CA CYS A 145 2.08 -14.26 -6.75
C CYS A 145 1.92 -13.59 -5.38
N LEU A 146 0.71 -13.15 -5.02
CA LEU A 146 0.47 -12.54 -3.71
C LEU A 146 0.73 -13.52 -2.57
N VAL A 147 0.30 -14.79 -2.69
CA VAL A 147 0.59 -15.82 -1.68
C VAL A 147 2.10 -16.03 -1.53
N TRP A 148 2.85 -16.11 -2.62
CA TRP A 148 4.31 -16.22 -2.57
C TRP A 148 4.98 -14.99 -1.96
N ILE A 149 4.48 -13.78 -2.24
CA ILE A 149 4.97 -12.54 -1.63
C ILE A 149 4.73 -12.57 -0.11
N GLY A 150 3.53 -12.97 0.34
CA GLY A 150 3.19 -13.10 1.75
C GLY A 150 4.06 -14.13 2.47
N LEU A 151 4.26 -15.30 1.86
CA LEU A 151 5.16 -16.34 2.36
C LEU A 151 6.63 -15.90 2.40
N ALA A 152 7.08 -15.15 1.40
CA ALA A 152 8.43 -14.61 1.37
C ALA A 152 8.68 -13.68 2.56
N GLN A 153 7.67 -12.99 3.09
CA GLN A 153 7.88 -12.14 4.28
C GLN A 153 8.21 -12.92 5.55
N LEU A 154 7.82 -14.20 5.63
CA LEU A 154 8.02 -15.04 6.81
C LEU A 154 9.51 -15.16 7.21
N PRO A 155 10.42 -15.67 6.35
CA PRO A 155 11.83 -15.78 6.71
C PRO A 155 12.46 -14.41 6.99
N PHE A 156 12.12 -13.36 6.24
CA PHE A 156 12.69 -12.03 6.45
C PHE A 156 12.24 -11.39 7.76
N SER A 157 10.97 -11.60 8.16
CA SER A 157 10.46 -11.10 9.44
C SER A 157 11.12 -11.82 10.62
N VAL A 158 11.32 -13.13 10.52
CA VAL A 158 12.05 -13.92 11.53
C VAL A 158 13.50 -13.45 11.64
N LEU A 159 14.20 -13.28 10.52
CA LEU A 159 15.59 -12.80 10.51
C LEU A 159 15.71 -11.41 11.14
N LYS A 160 14.81 -10.48 10.78
CA LYS A 160 14.78 -9.14 11.39
C LYS A 160 14.52 -9.20 12.89
N TRP A 161 13.54 -9.98 13.31
CA TRP A 161 13.22 -10.14 14.73
C TRP A 161 14.40 -10.71 15.53
N LEU A 162 15.10 -11.72 15.00
CA LEU A 162 16.32 -12.26 15.60
C LEU A 162 17.43 -11.20 15.67
N SER A 163 17.65 -10.45 14.58
CA SER A 163 18.65 -9.39 14.53
C SER A 163 18.36 -8.24 15.51
N ALA A 164 17.08 -8.02 15.84
CA ALA A 164 16.63 -7.04 16.83
C ALA A 164 16.70 -7.55 18.29
N GLY A 165 17.37 -8.68 18.53
CA GLY A 165 17.53 -9.25 19.87
C GLY A 165 16.25 -9.87 20.43
N GLY A 166 15.36 -10.37 19.55
CA GLY A 166 14.12 -11.01 19.94
C GLY A 166 13.04 -10.04 20.47
N GLY A 167 13.07 -8.78 20.03
CA GLY A 167 12.12 -7.74 20.46
C GLY A 167 12.46 -7.06 21.79
N LYS A 168 13.65 -7.32 22.36
CA LYS A 168 14.14 -6.66 23.59
C LYS A 168 14.56 -5.20 23.36
N THR A 169 14.89 -4.84 22.13
CA THR A 169 15.07 -3.44 21.74
C THR A 169 13.70 -2.84 21.46
N LEU A 170 13.46 -1.57 21.84
CA LEU A 170 12.21 -0.79 21.65
C LEU A 170 11.84 -0.55 20.17
N THR A 171 12.16 -1.49 19.28
CA THR A 171 12.06 -1.41 17.83
C THR A 171 11.03 -2.42 17.29
N LEU A 172 9.99 -2.78 18.05
CA LEU A 172 9.00 -3.78 17.58
C LEU A 172 8.20 -3.31 16.34
N ASP A 173 8.09 -2.00 16.10
CA ASP A 173 7.58 -1.40 14.84
C ASP A 173 8.56 -1.56 13.64
N SER A 174 9.72 -2.19 13.85
CA SER A 174 10.79 -2.31 12.85
C SER A 174 10.77 -3.63 12.05
N VAL A 175 10.02 -4.65 12.47
CA VAL A 175 9.95 -5.94 11.76
C VAL A 175 9.03 -5.84 10.55
N SER A 176 9.50 -5.18 9.48
CA SER A 176 8.73 -4.92 8.25
C SER A 176 8.87 -6.00 7.17
N GLY A 177 9.51 -7.13 7.46
CA GLY A 177 9.86 -8.13 6.44
C GLY A 177 10.77 -7.52 5.36
N THR A 178 10.40 -7.66 4.09
CA THR A 178 11.13 -7.08 2.94
C THR A 178 10.67 -5.65 2.59
N PHE A 179 9.64 -5.16 3.27
CA PHE A 179 9.04 -3.85 3.01
C PHE A 179 9.73 -2.72 3.77
N GLY A 180 9.46 -1.48 3.36
CA GLY A 180 10.00 -0.27 3.99
C GLY A 180 9.28 0.08 5.27
N GLY A 181 7.99 -0.24 5.37
CA GLY A 181 7.18 0.05 6.55
C GLY A 181 6.47 -1.18 7.11
N TYR A 182 6.20 -1.16 8.41
CA TYR A 182 5.35 -2.15 9.04
C TYR A 182 3.93 -2.17 8.44
N GLY A 183 3.35 -1.00 8.14
CA GLY A 183 2.02 -0.90 7.52
C GLY A 183 1.90 -1.66 6.19
N GLU A 184 2.98 -1.72 5.38
CA GLU A 184 3.02 -2.50 4.14
C GLU A 184 3.04 -4.01 4.41
N LEU A 185 3.75 -4.46 5.45
CA LEU A 185 3.72 -5.86 5.88
C LEU A 185 2.32 -6.27 6.34
N VAL A 186 1.67 -5.42 7.16
CA VAL A 186 0.29 -5.66 7.62
C VAL A 186 -0.67 -5.77 6.43
N ALA A 187 -0.57 -4.84 5.48
CA ALA A 187 -1.34 -4.88 4.24
C ALA A 187 -1.16 -6.17 3.46
N CYS A 188 0.10 -6.58 3.27
CA CYS A 188 0.41 -7.79 2.55
C CYS A 188 -0.20 -9.02 3.23
N GLN A 189 0.04 -9.21 4.52
CA GLN A 189 -0.43 -10.41 5.21
C GLN A 189 -1.96 -10.47 5.28
N ILE A 190 -2.62 -9.36 5.60
CA ILE A 190 -4.08 -9.32 5.66
C ILE A 190 -4.70 -9.61 4.29
N LEU A 191 -4.19 -8.98 3.22
CA LEU A 191 -4.70 -9.23 1.87
C LEU A 191 -4.49 -10.69 1.44
N VAL A 192 -3.33 -11.27 1.74
CA VAL A 192 -3.04 -12.67 1.40
C VAL A 192 -3.92 -13.63 2.20
N ILE A 193 -4.13 -13.38 3.50
CA ILE A 193 -5.07 -14.16 4.33
C ILE A 193 -6.48 -14.10 3.72
N CYS A 194 -6.96 -12.89 3.37
CA CYS A 194 -8.24 -12.72 2.68
C CYS A 194 -8.34 -13.57 1.41
N ILE A 195 -7.31 -13.55 0.55
CA ILE A 195 -7.31 -14.31 -0.72
C ILE A 195 -7.30 -15.83 -0.46
N VAL A 196 -6.42 -16.31 0.41
CA VAL A 196 -6.29 -17.74 0.74
C VAL A 196 -7.57 -18.26 1.36
N LEU A 197 -8.14 -17.50 2.29
CA LEU A 197 -9.38 -17.86 2.97
C LEU A 197 -10.57 -17.82 2.00
N PHE A 198 -10.66 -16.80 1.14
CA PHE A 198 -11.71 -16.72 0.14
C PHE A 198 -11.71 -17.92 -0.81
N GLU A 199 -10.53 -18.32 -1.30
CA GLU A 199 -10.38 -19.50 -2.15
C GLU A 199 -10.80 -20.78 -1.42
N GLN A 200 -10.39 -20.94 -0.16
CA GLN A 200 -10.80 -22.08 0.67
C GLN A 200 -12.32 -22.17 0.85
N LEU A 201 -12.99 -21.04 1.02
CA LEU A 201 -14.43 -21.00 1.28
C LEU A 201 -15.28 -21.07 0.02
N THR A 202 -14.75 -20.69 -1.15
CA THR A 202 -15.53 -20.68 -2.41
C THR A 202 -15.25 -21.90 -3.28
N THR A 203 -13.99 -22.23 -3.51
CA THR A 203 -13.60 -23.30 -4.45
C THR A 203 -13.04 -24.54 -3.75
N GLN A 204 -12.68 -24.43 -2.46
CA GLN A 204 -11.94 -25.44 -1.69
C GLN A 204 -10.60 -25.83 -2.34
N ARG A 205 -10.12 -25.06 -3.32
CA ARG A 205 -8.85 -25.30 -3.98
C ARG A 205 -7.72 -24.85 -3.06
N ARG A 206 -6.69 -25.69 -2.97
CA ARG A 206 -5.46 -25.32 -2.29
C ARG A 206 -4.61 -24.49 -3.25
N ILE A 207 -4.29 -23.25 -2.86
CA ILE A 207 -3.44 -22.37 -3.70
C ILE A 207 -2.01 -22.89 -3.72
N VAL A 208 -1.55 -23.40 -2.58
CA VAL A 208 -0.27 -24.09 -2.40
C VAL A 208 -0.56 -25.51 -1.95
N ARG A 209 0.40 -26.44 -1.95
CA ARG A 209 0.19 -27.85 -1.53
C ARG A 209 -0.21 -28.02 -0.05
N VAL A 210 -0.23 -26.94 0.73
CA VAL A 210 -0.58 -26.91 2.16
C VAL A 210 -2.08 -26.63 2.35
N ASN A 211 -2.68 -27.07 3.46
CA ASN A 211 -4.05 -26.71 3.81
C ASN A 211 -4.17 -25.18 4.00
N ASN A 212 -5.16 -24.54 3.38
CA ASN A 212 -5.33 -23.09 3.41
C ASN A 212 -5.56 -22.51 4.81
N TYR A 213 -6.18 -23.26 5.74
CA TYR A 213 -6.32 -22.81 7.13
C TYR A 213 -4.98 -22.79 7.87
N ILE A 214 -4.13 -23.81 7.64
CA ILE A 214 -2.76 -23.84 8.16
C ILE A 214 -1.92 -22.72 7.53
N LEU A 215 -2.09 -22.50 6.23
CA LEU A 215 -1.43 -21.40 5.52
C LEU A 215 -1.82 -20.04 6.11
N CYS A 216 -3.09 -19.82 6.44
CA CYS A 216 -3.54 -18.59 7.12
C CYS A 216 -2.83 -18.41 8.46
N LEU A 217 -2.70 -19.46 9.28
CA LEU A 217 -1.97 -19.41 10.55
C LEU A 217 -0.48 -19.10 10.37
N LEU A 218 0.16 -19.65 9.33
CA LEU A 218 1.55 -19.34 8.99
C LEU A 218 1.73 -17.86 8.62
N LEU A 219 0.78 -17.29 7.87
CA LEU A 219 0.77 -15.88 7.47
C LEU A 219 0.51 -14.91 8.63
N LEU A 220 0.07 -15.40 9.81
CA LEU A 220 -0.02 -14.58 11.02
C LEU A 220 1.34 -14.35 11.68
N VAL A 221 2.31 -15.23 11.48
CA VAL A 221 3.62 -15.15 12.14
C VAL A 221 4.32 -13.81 11.92
N PRO A 222 4.41 -13.23 10.70
CA PRO A 222 5.02 -11.92 10.50
C PRO A 222 4.29 -10.80 11.27
N LEU A 223 2.98 -10.92 11.47
CA LEU A 223 2.19 -9.95 12.23
C LEU A 223 2.45 -10.07 13.73
N LEU A 224 2.58 -11.31 14.24
CA LEU A 224 2.88 -11.60 15.64
C LEU A 224 4.26 -11.07 16.06
N LEU A 225 5.24 -11.14 15.16
CA LEU A 225 6.61 -10.67 15.43
C LEU A 225 6.75 -9.14 15.48
N SER A 226 5.73 -8.41 15.02
CA SER A 226 5.87 -6.99 14.68
C SER A 226 4.96 -6.04 15.46
N GLY A 227 4.54 -6.40 16.68
CA GLY A 227 4.34 -5.35 17.69
C GLY A 227 3.03 -4.56 17.70
N SER A 228 2.05 -4.76 16.81
CA SER A 228 0.84 -3.90 16.78
C SER A 228 -0.47 -4.56 17.21
N ALA A 229 -1.08 -4.02 18.27
CA ALA A 229 -2.44 -4.38 18.70
C ALA A 229 -3.51 -4.05 17.65
N THR A 230 -3.36 -2.92 16.95
CA THR A 230 -4.33 -2.51 15.92
C THR A 230 -4.36 -3.48 14.74
N ALA A 231 -3.20 -4.02 14.34
CA ALA A 231 -3.13 -5.05 13.29
C ALA A 231 -3.93 -6.31 13.66
N SER A 232 -3.97 -6.67 14.95
CA SER A 232 -4.73 -7.83 15.45
C SER A 232 -6.23 -7.67 15.21
N VAL A 233 -6.78 -6.46 15.40
CA VAL A 233 -8.19 -6.14 15.11
C VAL A 233 -8.49 -6.28 13.62
N TYR A 234 -7.58 -5.81 12.75
CA TYR A 234 -7.77 -5.90 11.31
C TYR A 234 -7.78 -7.34 10.79
N ILE A 235 -7.06 -8.26 11.43
CA ILE A 235 -7.10 -9.70 11.10
C ILE A 235 -8.50 -10.27 11.36
N VAL A 236 -9.09 -9.96 12.52
CA VAL A 236 -10.45 -10.42 12.85
C VAL A 236 -11.47 -9.86 11.86
N LEU A 237 -11.40 -8.55 11.57
CA LEU A 237 -12.26 -7.90 10.58
C LEU A 237 -12.11 -8.53 9.18
N ALA A 238 -10.88 -8.86 8.78
CA ALA A 238 -10.58 -9.51 7.51
C ALA A 238 -11.16 -10.92 7.41
N ILE A 239 -11.06 -11.73 8.47
CA ILE A 239 -11.65 -13.07 8.51
C ILE A 239 -13.18 -12.98 8.39
N VAL A 240 -13.81 -12.10 9.18
CA VAL A 240 -15.27 -11.91 9.17
C VAL A 240 -15.75 -11.41 7.80
N PHE A 241 -15.09 -10.40 7.24
CA PHE A 241 -15.45 -9.86 5.92
C PHE A 241 -15.29 -10.91 4.82
N THR A 242 -14.20 -11.68 4.84
CA THR A 242 -13.96 -12.73 3.84
C THR A 242 -15.01 -13.84 3.93
N TRP A 243 -15.42 -14.22 5.15
CA TRP A 243 -16.49 -15.20 5.36
C TRP A 243 -17.84 -14.68 4.84
N TRP A 244 -18.18 -13.43 5.14
CA TRP A 244 -19.39 -12.78 4.61
C TRP A 244 -19.35 -12.69 3.07
N LEU A 245 -18.23 -12.25 2.48
CA LEU A 245 -18.08 -12.12 1.03
C LEU A 245 -18.21 -13.48 0.32
N SER A 246 -17.65 -14.55 0.90
CA SER A 246 -17.82 -15.93 0.41
C SER A 246 -19.29 -16.33 0.36
N ALA A 247 -20.07 -15.99 1.40
CA ALA A 247 -21.50 -16.29 1.45
C ALA A 247 -22.28 -15.59 0.33
N VAL A 248 -22.00 -14.30 0.14
CA VAL A 248 -22.59 -13.49 -0.94
C VAL A 248 -22.21 -14.05 -2.30
N HIS A 249 -20.95 -14.46 -2.49
CA HIS A 249 -20.45 -15.03 -3.73
C HIS A 249 -21.12 -16.37 -4.07
N ASN A 250 -21.22 -17.27 -3.10
CA ASN A 250 -21.80 -18.61 -3.27
C ASN A 250 -23.35 -18.60 -3.33
N LYS A 251 -24.00 -17.49 -2.94
CA LYS A 251 -25.46 -17.34 -2.87
C LYS A 251 -26.18 -18.48 -2.11
N ASN A 252 -25.52 -19.07 -1.11
CA ASN A 252 -26.03 -20.24 -0.41
C ASN A 252 -25.78 -20.17 1.11
N ILE A 253 -26.87 -20.02 1.88
CA ILE A 253 -26.83 -19.89 3.34
C ILE A 253 -26.39 -21.18 4.04
N ALA A 254 -26.66 -22.35 3.45
CA ALA A 254 -26.23 -23.63 4.01
C ALA A 254 -24.71 -23.78 3.96
N VAL A 255 -24.07 -23.24 2.91
CA VAL A 255 -22.61 -23.19 2.81
C VAL A 255 -22.03 -22.24 3.88
N PHE A 256 -22.67 -21.09 4.09
CA PHE A 256 -22.29 -20.15 5.15
C PHE A 256 -22.32 -20.79 6.54
N LEU A 257 -23.39 -21.52 6.88
CA LEU A 257 -23.52 -22.22 8.16
C LEU A 257 -22.48 -23.33 8.33
N LYS A 258 -22.19 -24.11 7.28
CA LYS A 258 -21.14 -25.14 7.31
C LYS A 258 -19.74 -24.56 7.54
N GLN A 259 -19.50 -23.34 7.07
CA GLN A 259 -18.23 -22.63 7.23
C GLN A 259 -18.05 -22.02 8.63
N PHE A 260 -19.12 -21.89 9.42
CA PHE A 260 -19.06 -21.27 10.74
C PHE A 260 -18.06 -21.95 11.67
N ILE A 261 -18.09 -23.30 11.75
CA ILE A 261 -17.21 -24.08 12.62
C ILE A 261 -15.72 -23.84 12.28
N PRO A 262 -15.24 -24.10 11.04
CA PRO A 262 -13.83 -23.91 10.72
C PRO A 262 -13.37 -22.45 10.84
N ILE A 263 -14.23 -21.48 10.53
CA ILE A 263 -13.93 -20.05 10.70
C ILE A 263 -13.81 -19.67 12.17
N THR A 264 -14.71 -20.18 13.02
CA THR A 264 -14.65 -19.96 14.47
C THR A 264 -13.39 -20.57 15.06
N ILE A 265 -13.02 -21.79 14.64
CA ILE A 265 -11.76 -22.43 15.04
C ILE A 265 -10.56 -21.58 14.61
N LEU A 266 -10.51 -21.15 13.34
CA LEU A 266 -9.43 -20.28 12.85
C LEU A 266 -9.35 -18.98 13.65
N GLY A 267 -10.50 -18.34 13.92
CA GLY A 267 -10.58 -17.10 14.70
C GLY A 267 -10.09 -17.29 16.14
N VAL A 268 -10.56 -18.33 16.83
CA VAL A 268 -10.14 -18.66 18.20
C VAL A 268 -8.65 -18.99 18.23
N CYS A 269 -8.13 -19.81 17.32
CA CYS A 269 -6.70 -20.10 17.23
C CYS A 269 -5.88 -18.83 16.99
N SER A 270 -6.34 -17.94 16.09
CA SER A 270 -5.68 -16.66 15.80
C SER A 270 -5.65 -15.77 17.04
N LEU A 271 -6.78 -15.65 17.76
CA LEU A 271 -6.89 -14.86 18.99
C LEU A 271 -6.03 -15.42 20.12
N ILE A 272 -6.02 -16.75 20.32
CA ILE A 272 -5.15 -17.39 21.31
C ILE A 272 -3.68 -17.09 21.03
N LEU A 273 -3.25 -17.21 19.76
CA LEU A 273 -1.90 -16.88 19.34
C LEU A 273 -1.59 -15.40 19.59
N LEU A 274 -2.45 -14.49 19.14
CA LEU A 274 -2.27 -13.04 19.33
C LEU A 274 -2.24 -12.67 20.82
N TYR A 275 -3.12 -13.25 21.63
CA TYR A 275 -3.20 -12.93 23.05
C TYR A 275 -1.98 -13.45 23.83
N HIS A 276 -1.65 -14.74 23.71
CA HIS A 276 -0.61 -15.36 24.52
C HIS A 276 0.81 -15.04 24.05
N VAL A 277 1.03 -14.99 22.73
CA VAL A 277 2.36 -14.74 22.16
C VAL A 277 2.65 -13.24 22.13
N PHE A 278 1.62 -12.40 21.95
CA PHE A 278 1.83 -10.99 21.63
C PHE A 278 1.21 -10.00 22.62
N TRP A 279 -0.09 -10.04 22.94
CA TRP A 279 -0.70 -9.03 23.82
C TRP A 279 -0.23 -9.13 25.26
N LYS A 280 -0.37 -10.31 25.89
CA LYS A 280 -0.03 -10.51 27.30
C LYS A 280 1.43 -10.19 27.63
N PRO A 281 2.42 -10.49 26.77
CA PRO A 281 3.82 -10.16 27.06
C PRO A 281 4.21 -8.69 26.84
N ASN A 282 3.52 -7.98 25.94
CA ASN A 282 3.97 -6.65 25.47
C ASN A 282 3.08 -5.49 25.90
N PHE A 283 1.84 -5.75 26.34
CA PHE A 283 0.88 -4.70 26.67
C PHE A 283 0.21 -4.94 28.02
N ASP A 284 -0.09 -3.83 28.69
CA ASP A 284 -1.08 -3.81 29.75
C ASP A 284 -2.47 -3.98 29.15
N THR A 285 -2.96 -5.22 29.15
CA THR A 285 -4.23 -5.59 28.55
C THR A 285 -5.42 -4.93 29.24
N GLU A 286 -5.32 -4.63 30.53
CA GLU A 286 -6.41 -3.98 31.27
C GLU A 286 -6.57 -2.53 30.82
N LYS A 287 -5.44 -1.82 30.69
CA LYS A 287 -5.44 -0.44 30.21
C LYS A 287 -5.77 -0.32 28.72
N GLN A 288 -5.25 -1.21 27.87
CA GLN A 288 -5.47 -1.11 26.42
C GLN A 288 -6.87 -1.54 25.95
N LEU A 289 -7.56 -2.38 26.73
CA LEU A 289 -8.97 -2.75 26.45
C LEU A 289 -9.97 -1.75 27.03
N SER A 290 -9.51 -0.76 27.81
CA SER A 290 -10.35 0.35 28.25
C SER A 290 -10.77 1.22 27.06
N LEU A 291 -12.08 1.44 26.96
CA LEU A 291 -12.67 2.27 25.90
C LEU A 291 -12.20 3.72 26.01
N ASP A 292 -12.08 4.23 27.24
CA ASP A 292 -11.60 5.59 27.52
C ASP A 292 -10.15 5.77 27.04
N TYR A 293 -9.29 4.79 27.35
CA TYR A 293 -7.90 4.82 26.90
C TYR A 293 -7.79 4.75 25.36
N MET A 294 -8.60 3.92 24.71
CA MET A 294 -8.64 3.86 23.25
C MET A 294 -9.07 5.19 22.63
N ILE A 295 -10.12 5.83 23.14
CA ILE A 295 -10.58 7.13 22.63
C ILE A 295 -9.49 8.19 22.82
N GLU A 296 -8.92 8.28 24.02
CA GLU A 296 -7.87 9.24 24.34
C GLU A 296 -6.65 9.05 23.42
N TYR A 297 -6.21 7.81 23.22
CA TYR A 297 -5.10 7.50 22.33
C TYR A 297 -5.37 7.88 20.86
N TYR A 298 -6.58 7.64 20.35
CA TYR A 298 -6.93 8.01 18.97
C TYR A 298 -7.14 9.51 18.79
N MET A 299 -7.39 10.26 19.87
CA MET A 299 -7.64 11.70 19.89
C MET A 299 -6.49 12.55 20.46
N LEU A 300 -5.35 11.91 20.79
CA LEU A 300 -4.14 12.56 21.29
C LEU A 300 -3.85 13.87 20.52
N PRO A 301 -3.68 15.01 21.22
CA PRO A 301 -3.38 16.27 20.57
C PRO A 301 -1.99 16.25 19.92
N PRO A 302 -1.75 17.10 18.91
CA PRO A 302 -0.38 17.34 18.44
C PRO A 302 0.48 17.92 19.57
N VAL A 303 1.74 17.48 19.64
CA VAL A 303 2.75 18.26 20.35
C VAL A 303 3.02 19.52 19.53
N THR A 304 2.58 20.66 20.06
CA THR A 304 2.70 21.98 19.40
C THR A 304 3.92 22.76 19.90
N ASP A 305 4.53 22.31 20.99
CA ASP A 305 5.70 22.93 21.60
C ASP A 305 6.98 22.25 21.11
N TYR A 306 7.78 23.00 20.36
CA TYR A 306 9.04 22.54 19.79
C TYR A 306 10.10 22.20 20.86
N GLU A 307 10.04 22.83 22.03
CA GLU A 307 10.96 22.53 23.14
C GLU A 307 10.61 21.19 23.79
N LEU A 308 9.32 20.89 23.99
CA LEU A 308 8.85 19.59 24.49
C LEU A 308 9.18 18.44 23.52
N TYR A 309 9.16 18.72 22.21
CA TYR A 309 9.63 17.79 21.18
C TYR A 309 11.11 17.45 21.37
N LEU A 310 11.98 18.45 21.57
CA LEU A 310 13.43 18.24 21.77
C LEU A 310 13.74 17.50 23.08
N LEU A 311 12.84 17.59 24.08
CA LEU A 311 12.93 16.89 25.36
C LEU A 311 12.40 15.45 25.33
N GLY A 312 11.95 14.95 24.18
CA GLY A 312 11.55 13.55 24.00
C GLY A 312 10.11 13.23 24.42
N ALA A 313 9.21 14.21 24.45
CA ALA A 313 7.78 13.95 24.66
C ALA A 313 7.22 12.99 23.58
N ASP A 314 6.18 12.22 23.91
CA ASP A 314 5.47 11.41 22.91
C ASP A 314 4.73 12.35 21.95
N THR A 315 5.09 12.26 20.68
CA THR A 315 4.96 13.36 19.71
C THR A 315 3.92 13.11 18.63
N GLN A 316 3.31 11.92 18.59
CA GLN A 316 2.41 11.55 17.51
C GLN A 316 0.94 11.89 17.81
N MET A 317 0.39 12.83 17.05
CA MET A 317 -1.04 13.17 17.08
C MET A 317 -1.91 11.93 16.86
N GLY A 318 -2.99 11.76 17.64
CA GLY A 318 -4.02 10.74 17.48
C GLY A 318 -4.48 10.52 16.03
N ARG A 319 -4.70 9.26 15.62
CA ARG A 319 -5.11 8.93 14.23
C ARG A 319 -6.44 9.57 13.82
N ALA A 320 -7.41 9.61 14.72
CA ALA A 320 -8.68 10.27 14.46
C ALA A 320 -8.51 11.80 14.48
N ARG A 321 -7.69 12.30 15.41
CA ARG A 321 -7.35 13.73 15.49
C ARG A 321 -6.69 14.24 14.21
N ALA A 322 -5.81 13.46 13.57
CA ALA A 322 -5.17 13.82 12.30
C ALA A 322 -6.18 14.11 11.18
N VAL A 323 -7.30 13.37 11.13
CA VAL A 323 -8.36 13.64 10.16
C VAL A 323 -9.10 14.93 10.50
N VAL A 324 -9.38 15.16 11.78
CA VAL A 324 -10.04 16.40 12.26
C VAL A 324 -9.18 17.63 11.96
N GLU A 325 -7.88 17.57 12.23
CA GLU A 325 -6.96 18.66 11.93
C GLU A 325 -6.78 18.86 10.42
N ALA A 326 -6.78 17.80 9.61
CA ALA A 326 -6.78 17.94 8.15
C ALA A 326 -8.01 18.70 7.65
N VAL A 327 -9.20 18.38 8.19
CA VAL A 327 -10.45 19.06 7.82
C VAL A 327 -10.44 20.52 8.25
N LYS A 328 -9.97 20.82 9.47
CA LYS A 328 -9.83 22.20 9.94
C LYS A 328 -8.88 22.99 9.06
N LEU A 329 -7.74 22.40 8.72
CA LEU A 329 -6.73 23.00 7.86
C LEU A 329 -7.34 23.36 6.50
N ILE A 330 -7.93 22.41 5.77
CA ILE A 330 -8.53 22.70 4.46
C ILE A 330 -9.75 23.62 4.52
N ALA A 331 -10.41 23.75 5.66
CA ALA A 331 -11.56 24.63 5.82
C ALA A 331 -11.19 26.12 5.99
N GLU A 332 -9.91 26.47 6.14
CA GLU A 332 -9.47 27.86 6.31
C GLU A 332 -9.79 28.73 5.09
N THR A 333 -9.74 28.17 3.88
CA THR A 333 -10.06 28.89 2.65
C THR A 333 -10.92 28.04 1.69
N PRO A 334 -11.82 28.65 0.90
CA PRO A 334 -12.68 27.90 -0.02
C PRO A 334 -11.93 27.10 -1.08
N TRP A 335 -10.75 27.58 -1.50
CA TRP A 335 -9.94 26.92 -2.52
C TRP A 335 -9.11 25.77 -1.93
N ASN A 336 -8.58 25.91 -0.71
CA ASN A 336 -7.94 24.79 0.01
C ASN A 336 -8.92 23.68 0.33
N PHE A 337 -10.17 24.01 0.60
CA PHE A 337 -11.21 23.00 0.82
C PHE A 337 -11.33 22.05 -0.38
N VAL A 338 -11.25 22.59 -1.60
CA VAL A 338 -11.35 21.82 -2.83
C VAL A 338 -10.00 21.17 -3.18
N LEU A 339 -8.92 21.95 -3.20
CA LEU A 339 -7.64 21.57 -3.81
C LEU A 339 -6.59 21.04 -2.82
N GLY A 340 -6.81 21.21 -1.51
CA GLY A 340 -5.81 20.97 -0.48
C GLY A 340 -4.74 22.05 -0.44
N TYR A 341 -3.74 21.85 0.42
CA TYR A 341 -2.59 22.74 0.60
C TYR A 341 -1.46 22.48 -0.39
N GLY A 342 -1.55 21.42 -1.19
CA GLY A 342 -0.53 21.05 -2.16
C GLY A 342 0.06 19.68 -1.84
N SER A 343 0.38 18.94 -2.90
CA SER A 343 1.09 17.68 -2.76
C SER A 343 2.45 17.92 -2.15
N GLY A 344 2.79 17.10 -1.15
CA GLY A 344 4.01 17.24 -0.37
C GLY A 344 4.03 18.34 0.67
N ALA A 345 2.93 19.08 0.89
CA ALA A 345 2.85 20.06 1.98
C ALA A 345 3.15 19.44 3.35
N THR A 346 2.74 18.18 3.57
CA THR A 346 2.95 17.44 4.82
C THR A 346 4.18 16.52 4.79
N ALA A 347 5.04 16.62 3.77
CA ALA A 347 6.16 15.70 3.54
C ALA A 347 7.53 16.39 3.58
N GLU A 348 8.57 15.58 3.79
CA GLU A 348 9.96 15.96 3.64
C GLU A 348 10.65 15.09 2.59
N ALA A 349 11.39 15.73 1.70
CA ALA A 349 12.34 15.08 0.81
C ALA A 349 13.77 15.41 1.24
N SER A 350 14.27 14.68 2.24
CA SER A 350 15.59 14.91 2.86
C SER A 350 16.77 14.93 1.88
N PHE A 351 16.66 14.22 0.75
CA PHE A 351 17.67 14.24 -0.31
C PHE A 351 17.65 15.49 -1.18
N LEU A 352 16.46 16.02 -1.43
CA LEU A 352 16.32 17.26 -2.19
C LEU A 352 16.62 18.47 -1.29
N HIS A 353 16.76 18.24 0.02
CA HIS A 353 16.81 19.29 1.04
C HIS A 353 15.59 20.22 0.94
N VAL A 354 14.43 19.64 0.60
CA VAL A 354 13.16 20.35 0.45
C VAL A 354 12.14 19.76 1.42
N VAL A 355 11.40 20.65 2.08
CA VAL A 355 10.39 20.35 3.07
C VAL A 355 9.12 21.13 2.72
N GLY A 356 7.95 20.50 2.86
CA GLY A 356 6.66 21.18 2.67
C GLY A 356 6.38 22.14 3.82
N LYS A 357 5.60 23.20 3.60
CA LYS A 357 5.43 24.25 4.62
C LYS A 357 4.81 23.71 5.91
N TYR A 358 3.82 22.82 5.80
CA TYR A 358 3.21 22.21 6.98
C TYR A 358 4.24 21.37 7.76
N TYR A 359 5.04 20.57 7.07
CA TYR A 359 6.11 19.82 7.71
C TYR A 359 7.17 20.72 8.36
N GLN A 360 7.50 21.85 7.76
CA GLN A 360 8.42 22.80 8.37
C GLN A 360 7.86 23.38 9.68
N SER A 361 6.56 23.65 9.74
CA SER A 361 5.91 24.22 10.92
C SER A 361 5.70 23.22 12.05
N PHE A 362 5.44 21.95 11.75
CA PHE A 362 5.03 20.94 12.74
C PHE A 362 6.03 19.77 12.92
N GLY A 363 7.06 19.70 12.08
CA GLY A 363 8.22 18.81 12.24
C GLY A 363 8.02 17.35 11.81
N PRO A 364 9.05 16.50 11.97
CA PRO A 364 9.07 15.10 11.51
C PRO A 364 8.13 14.16 12.28
N LEU A 365 7.53 14.64 13.38
CA LEU A 365 6.51 13.93 14.15
C LEU A 365 5.10 14.48 13.84
N ASN A 366 4.97 14.99 12.61
CA ASN A 366 3.86 15.73 12.03
C ASN A 366 2.47 15.19 12.40
N GLY A 367 1.61 16.15 12.76
CA GLY A 367 0.20 15.91 13.06
C GLY A 367 -0.66 15.37 11.91
N LEU A 368 -0.21 15.52 10.66
CA LEU A 368 -0.90 15.08 9.43
C LEU A 368 0.00 14.10 8.69
N GLY A 369 -0.57 13.02 8.14
CA GLY A 369 0.23 11.91 7.57
C GLY A 369 0.23 10.64 8.41
N ARG A 370 -0.41 10.63 9.60
CA ARG A 370 -0.53 9.39 10.38
C ARG A 370 -1.37 8.32 9.69
N ASN A 371 -2.26 8.73 8.79
CA ASN A 371 -3.08 7.85 7.99
C ASN A 371 -3.37 8.45 6.61
N HIS A 372 -3.78 7.59 5.67
CA HIS A 372 -3.99 7.99 4.30
C HIS A 372 -5.06 9.09 4.13
N TYR A 373 -6.14 9.04 4.94
CA TYR A 373 -7.22 10.02 4.86
C TYR A 373 -6.78 11.43 5.22
N SER A 374 -6.11 11.59 6.37
CA SER A 374 -5.60 12.89 6.84
C SER A 374 -4.64 13.51 5.82
N ARG A 375 -3.75 12.68 5.24
CA ARG A 375 -2.79 13.12 4.24
C ARG A 375 -3.45 13.54 2.94
N THR A 376 -4.30 12.68 2.38
CA THR A 376 -4.98 12.98 1.12
C THR A 376 -5.89 14.18 1.23
N LEU A 377 -6.59 14.36 2.36
CA LEU A 377 -7.37 15.56 2.62
C LEU A 377 -6.48 16.80 2.69
N ALA A 378 -5.40 16.77 3.48
CA ALA A 378 -4.51 17.91 3.62
C ALA A 378 -3.82 18.30 2.30
N GLU A 379 -3.30 17.33 1.55
CA GLU A 379 -2.52 17.58 0.33
C GLU A 379 -3.39 17.85 -0.92
N PHE A 380 -4.53 17.16 -1.04
CA PHE A 380 -5.35 17.17 -2.27
C PHE A 380 -6.81 17.61 -2.05
N GLY A 381 -7.18 17.96 -0.82
CA GLY A 381 -8.51 18.46 -0.49
C GLY A 381 -9.62 17.44 -0.73
N VAL A 382 -10.86 17.94 -0.79
CA VAL A 382 -12.04 17.13 -1.12
C VAL A 382 -11.98 16.61 -2.55
N ALA A 383 -11.34 17.33 -3.48
CA ALA A 383 -11.21 16.89 -4.87
C ALA A 383 -10.38 15.62 -5.00
N GLY A 384 -9.25 15.51 -4.31
CA GLY A 384 -8.42 14.30 -4.29
C GLY A 384 -9.15 13.09 -3.70
N MET A 385 -9.81 13.28 -2.55
CA MET A 385 -10.64 12.25 -1.92
C MET A 385 -11.76 11.76 -2.84
N THR A 386 -12.47 12.70 -3.48
CA THR A 386 -13.54 12.38 -4.43
C THR A 386 -13.02 11.64 -5.64
N ALA A 387 -11.86 12.04 -6.18
CA ALA A 387 -11.25 11.39 -7.34
C ALA A 387 -10.90 9.92 -7.06
N PHE A 388 -10.38 9.58 -5.88
CA PHE A 388 -10.16 8.18 -5.50
C PHE A 388 -11.46 7.39 -5.39
N ILE A 389 -12.48 7.94 -4.72
CA ILE A 389 -13.79 7.28 -4.57
C ILE A 389 -14.40 7.01 -5.95
N VAL A 390 -14.43 8.02 -6.82
CA VAL A 390 -14.95 7.91 -8.18
C VAL A 390 -14.13 6.92 -8.99
N PHE A 391 -12.81 6.94 -8.88
CA PHE A 391 -11.94 5.98 -9.56
C PHE A 391 -12.27 4.54 -9.18
N PHE A 392 -12.30 4.21 -7.88
CA PHE A 392 -12.61 2.85 -7.43
C PHE A 392 -14.04 2.44 -7.81
N ALA A 393 -15.00 3.35 -7.75
CA ALA A 393 -16.38 3.09 -8.19
C ALA A 393 -16.46 2.81 -9.69
N VAL A 394 -15.77 3.58 -10.53
CA VAL A 394 -15.69 3.38 -11.98
C VAL A 394 -15.05 2.02 -12.29
N ILE A 395 -13.93 1.69 -11.65
CA ILE A 395 -13.26 0.39 -11.84
C ILE A 395 -14.21 -0.75 -11.45
N ARG A 396 -14.89 -0.66 -10.29
CA ARG A 396 -15.88 -1.67 -9.86
C ARG A 396 -17.00 -1.86 -10.88
N ASN A 397 -17.60 -0.76 -11.33
CA ASN A 397 -18.71 -0.80 -12.28
C ASN A 397 -18.28 -1.41 -13.61
N ARG A 398 -17.07 -1.09 -14.08
CA ARG A 398 -16.49 -1.70 -15.28
C ARG A 398 -16.25 -3.19 -15.11
N ILE A 399 -15.75 -3.64 -13.96
CA ILE A 399 -15.57 -5.07 -13.66
C ILE A 399 -16.91 -5.82 -13.68
N ILE A 400 -17.95 -5.25 -13.06
CA ILE A 400 -19.27 -5.88 -12.99
C ILE A 400 -19.98 -5.91 -14.36
N SER A 401 -19.68 -4.95 -15.23
CA SER A 401 -20.33 -4.83 -16.54
C SER A 401 -19.99 -5.95 -17.54
N VAL A 402 -18.92 -6.71 -17.29
CA VAL A 402 -18.49 -7.80 -18.17
C VAL A 402 -19.09 -9.14 -17.73
N LYS A 403 -19.62 -9.94 -18.65
CA LYS A 403 -20.19 -11.28 -18.32
C LYS A 403 -19.07 -12.33 -18.18
N GLY A 404 -19.25 -13.30 -17.28
CA GLY A 404 -18.32 -14.43 -17.10
C GLY A 404 -17.36 -14.28 -15.90
N ARG A 405 -16.05 -14.14 -16.17
CA ARG A 405 -14.96 -14.06 -15.14
C ARG A 405 -15.06 -12.85 -14.20
N ALA A 406 -16.01 -11.94 -14.44
CA ALA A 406 -16.28 -10.78 -13.60
C ALA A 406 -16.58 -11.13 -12.13
N SER A 407 -17.14 -12.30 -11.83
CA SER A 407 -17.46 -12.66 -10.44
C SER A 407 -16.19 -12.84 -9.58
N GLU A 408 -15.14 -13.49 -10.13
CA GLU A 408 -13.87 -13.69 -9.43
C GLU A 408 -13.08 -12.39 -9.31
N LEU A 409 -12.97 -11.62 -10.40
CA LEU A 409 -12.30 -10.31 -10.38
C LEU A 409 -12.99 -9.32 -9.44
N ASN A 410 -14.33 -9.33 -9.39
CA ASN A 410 -15.09 -8.49 -8.47
C ASN A 410 -14.86 -8.90 -7.01
N ALA A 411 -14.76 -10.20 -6.72
CA ALA A 411 -14.45 -10.66 -5.37
C ALA A 411 -13.03 -10.24 -4.94
N LEU A 412 -12.03 -10.46 -5.81
CA LEU A 412 -10.65 -10.03 -5.55
C LEU A 412 -10.56 -8.51 -5.36
N PHE A 413 -11.26 -7.74 -6.18
CA PHE A 413 -11.32 -6.29 -6.05
C PHE A 413 -12.00 -5.87 -4.74
N SER A 414 -13.06 -6.56 -4.33
CA SER A 414 -13.77 -6.29 -3.06
C SER A 414 -12.88 -6.57 -1.84
N LEU A 415 -12.12 -7.67 -1.86
CA LEU A 415 -11.13 -7.97 -0.81
C LEU A 415 -10.04 -6.89 -0.76
N PHE A 416 -9.52 -6.48 -1.93
CA PHE A 416 -8.52 -5.41 -2.02
C PHE A 416 -9.05 -4.09 -1.47
N LEU A 417 -10.26 -3.65 -1.89
CA LEU A 417 -10.87 -2.42 -1.41
C LEU A 417 -11.14 -2.43 0.09
N PHE A 418 -11.55 -3.58 0.63
CA PHE A 418 -11.76 -3.72 2.06
C PHE A 418 -10.45 -3.54 2.83
N VAL A 419 -9.38 -4.24 2.43
CA VAL A 419 -8.06 -4.12 3.06
C VAL A 419 -7.50 -2.71 2.92
N LEU A 420 -7.64 -2.11 1.75
CA LEU A 420 -7.27 -0.72 1.50
C LEU A 420 -8.01 0.23 2.47
N SER A 421 -9.32 0.06 2.63
CA SER A 421 -10.16 0.96 3.43
C SER A 421 -9.82 0.90 4.92
N ILE A 422 -9.69 -0.31 5.48
CA ILE A 422 -9.37 -0.47 6.91
C ILE A 422 -7.95 0.00 7.22
N LEU A 423 -6.99 -0.26 6.33
CA LEU A 423 -5.60 0.17 6.54
C LEU A 423 -5.37 1.64 6.24
N SER A 424 -6.23 2.29 5.46
CA SER A 424 -6.16 3.74 5.23
C SER A 424 -6.43 4.56 6.50
N ILE A 425 -6.97 3.94 7.56
CA ILE A 425 -7.10 4.52 8.91
C ILE A 425 -5.79 4.37 9.71
N TYR A 426 -4.99 3.37 9.37
CA TYR A 426 -3.78 2.98 10.10
C TYR A 426 -2.47 3.41 9.44
N ALA A 427 -2.44 3.58 8.13
CA ALA A 427 -1.22 3.91 7.43
C ALA A 427 -1.53 4.69 6.17
N GLU A 428 -0.47 5.24 5.62
CA GLU A 428 -0.43 5.87 4.31
C GLU A 428 -0.42 4.80 3.20
N THR A 429 -1.58 4.22 2.92
CA THR A 429 -1.71 3.02 2.08
C THR A 429 -1.37 3.29 0.61
N LEU A 430 -2.09 4.18 -0.09
CA LEU A 430 -1.87 4.42 -1.53
C LEU A 430 -0.55 5.16 -1.83
N THR A 431 0.11 5.72 -0.83
CA THR A 431 1.45 6.32 -0.92
C THR A 431 2.53 5.34 -0.44
N SER A 432 2.35 4.05 -0.72
CA SER A 432 3.29 2.98 -0.41
C SER A 432 3.64 2.17 -1.66
N PHE A 433 4.83 1.56 -1.69
CA PHE A 433 5.28 0.76 -2.84
C PHE A 433 4.41 -0.49 -2.99
N PHE A 434 4.09 -1.16 -1.88
CA PHE A 434 3.32 -2.40 -1.91
C PHE A 434 1.92 -2.20 -2.48
N PHE A 435 1.14 -1.23 -1.97
CA PHE A 435 -0.22 -1.00 -2.48
C PHE A 435 -0.23 -0.52 -3.93
N SER A 436 0.71 0.34 -4.30
CA SER A 436 0.86 0.81 -5.69
C SER A 436 1.15 -0.35 -6.64
N PHE A 437 2.03 -1.26 -6.24
CA PHE A 437 2.30 -2.50 -6.98
C PHE A 437 1.06 -3.40 -7.08
N VAL A 438 0.38 -3.69 -5.96
CA VAL A 438 -0.78 -4.59 -5.95
C VAL A 438 -1.93 -4.04 -6.80
N LEU A 439 -2.24 -2.75 -6.65
CA LEU A 439 -3.25 -2.08 -7.47
C LEU A 439 -2.85 -2.13 -8.95
N GLY A 440 -1.59 -1.83 -9.25
CA GLY A 440 -1.09 -1.82 -10.61
C GLY A 440 -1.15 -3.20 -11.29
N PHE A 441 -0.76 -4.25 -10.57
CA PHE A 441 -0.82 -5.64 -11.01
C PHE A 441 -2.26 -6.14 -11.16
N PHE A 442 -3.16 -5.78 -10.23
CA PHE A 442 -4.58 -6.10 -10.35
C PHE A 442 -5.19 -5.47 -11.61
N LEU A 443 -4.96 -4.18 -11.83
CA LEU A 443 -5.48 -3.45 -13.00
C LEU A 443 -4.97 -4.02 -14.33
N ALA A 444 -3.68 -4.37 -14.40
CA ALA A 444 -3.10 -5.02 -15.58
C ALA A 444 -3.73 -6.40 -15.82
N THR A 445 -3.87 -7.20 -14.76
CA THR A 445 -4.46 -8.54 -14.83
C THR A 445 -5.91 -8.48 -15.28
N ALA A 446 -6.71 -7.61 -14.66
CA ALA A 446 -8.11 -7.46 -14.99
C ALA A 446 -8.29 -6.95 -16.43
N GLN A 447 -7.46 -6.01 -16.91
CA GLN A 447 -7.50 -5.57 -18.31
C GLN A 447 -7.22 -6.73 -19.27
N VAL A 448 -6.18 -7.53 -19.03
CA VAL A 448 -5.87 -8.69 -19.89
C VAL A 448 -7.01 -9.72 -19.88
N GLU A 449 -7.63 -9.97 -18.73
CA GLU A 449 -8.79 -10.86 -18.63
C GLU A 449 -9.99 -10.32 -19.44
N PHE A 450 -10.17 -8.99 -19.52
CA PHE A 450 -11.18 -8.39 -20.39
C PHE A 450 -10.84 -8.55 -21.88
N ASP A 451 -9.60 -8.25 -22.26
CA ASP A 451 -9.17 -8.38 -23.66
C ASP A 451 -9.30 -9.84 -24.14
N LYS A 452 -9.03 -10.82 -23.27
CA LYS A 452 -9.25 -12.25 -23.55
C LYS A 452 -10.73 -12.62 -23.66
N GLY A 453 -11.59 -11.99 -22.86
CA GLY A 453 -13.04 -12.24 -22.83
C GLY A 453 -13.81 -11.62 -24.00
N GLU A 454 -13.29 -10.56 -24.64
CA GLU A 454 -13.86 -9.99 -25.87
C GLU A 454 -13.47 -10.79 -27.13
N LEU A 455 -12.41 -11.61 -27.05
CA LEU A 455 -11.91 -12.44 -28.15
C LEU A 455 -12.51 -13.87 -28.18
N ALA A 456 -13.36 -14.21 -27.21
CA ALA A 456 -14.04 -15.51 -27.09
C ALA A 456 -15.55 -15.33 -27.28
#